data_AF-A0A1X0NZ77-F1
#
_entry.id   AF-A0A1X0NZ77-F1
#
_cell.length_a   1.000
_cell.length_b   1.000
_cell.length_c   1.000
_cell.angle_alpha   90.00
_cell.angle_beta   90.00
_cell.angle_gamma   90.00
#
_symmetry.space_group_name_H-M   'P 1'
#
loop_
_entity.id
_entity.type
_entity.pdbx_description
1 polymer ?
#
loop_
_entity_poly.entity_id
_entity_poly.type
_entity_poly.pdbx_seq_one_letter_code
_entity_poly.pdbx_strand_id
1 'polypeptide(L)'
;MCTLSLSLSVVLCSLPCVLNVRIFSSSTRRRRSKQSTVTIMTTMFVQLHRVVYLLVLLQSCACVVNANGVEGQKIIIKVPQGDITKVKEIDDNREAENGERRLRELVNQAYRLYLEGKSCVAVLRKETEACKKNKEIAKGAAEKTKAAVEALQKEWGTGVPRQEGDIAQEKLASLKSLVGDAEKKIEESKNAVAKETSVIQRTKYARTACWISYDDLNDEVRQLNATREGLEGMFKEHRTPAREDLVKNATKTGDDLYWLTQEVRLTLRRGRDAKTEAETEFKKADDILKGALRTLETVTAEVQQKITKNEGHANLKEFQKVVNESEKALKEVTLKSNAIAEPAPGLIQYAGNTYEESYAREEKENPVTHNKRIFEELRKKVALAEIQDELKKAEQEAARLLAEKIIQEEEEKNRRIAEEERKRQETLAEEERRKRERVAEEERRKQEKLAEEETKKREKLAEEERKKREKLALEKKAKEEAERARVAAEKAKKKRDGSVSPALVHNSLPLLVVICVLGCTLVC
;
A
#
# COMPACT_ATOMS: atom_id res chain seq x y z
N MET A 1 -30.31 -28.07 41.99
CA MET A 1 -31.23 -28.88 41.15
C MET A 1 -31.44 -28.16 39.83
N CYS A 2 -31.26 -28.89 38.73
CA CYS A 2 -31.38 -28.49 37.31
C CYS A 2 -30.47 -27.36 36.80
N THR A 3 -29.19 -27.68 36.65
CA THR A 3 -28.30 -27.08 35.65
C THR A 3 -28.64 -27.65 34.27
N LEU A 4 -29.31 -26.87 33.41
CA LEU A 4 -29.44 -27.15 31.99
C LEU A 4 -28.51 -26.23 31.22
N SER A 5 -27.33 -26.76 30.96
CA SER A 5 -26.37 -26.28 29.96
C SER A 5 -26.97 -26.50 28.58
N LEU A 6 -27.36 -25.42 27.90
CA LEU A 6 -27.62 -25.42 26.45
C LEU A 6 -26.36 -24.92 25.74
N SER A 7 -25.50 -25.88 25.43
CA SER A 7 -24.42 -25.77 24.45
C SER A 7 -25.02 -25.59 23.05
N LEU A 8 -24.94 -24.37 22.51
CA LEU A 8 -25.25 -24.12 21.09
C LEU A 8 -24.01 -24.44 20.26
N SER A 9 -23.79 -25.73 20.00
CA SER A 9 -22.78 -26.21 19.06
C SER A 9 -23.27 -26.06 17.63
N VAL A 10 -22.53 -25.25 16.86
CA VAL A 10 -22.10 -25.49 15.47
C VAL A 10 -22.93 -26.52 14.69
N VAL A 11 -23.78 -26.04 13.78
CA VAL A 11 -24.14 -26.77 12.56
C VAL A 11 -23.57 -26.00 11.38
N LEU A 12 -22.46 -26.53 10.87
CA LEU A 12 -21.95 -26.31 9.53
C LEU A 12 -23.05 -26.66 8.51
N CYS A 13 -23.45 -25.68 7.70
CA CYS A 13 -23.99 -25.93 6.37
C CYS A 13 -23.12 -25.18 5.35
N SER A 14 -22.15 -25.93 4.83
CA SER A 14 -21.36 -25.59 3.65
C SER A 14 -22.22 -25.73 2.40
N LEU A 15 -22.37 -24.66 1.61
CA LEU A 15 -22.61 -24.72 0.16
C LEU A 15 -22.31 -23.33 -0.45
N PRO A 16 -21.43 -23.24 -1.47
CA PRO A 16 -21.11 -21.97 -2.12
C PRO A 16 -22.07 -21.73 -3.29
N CYS A 17 -22.98 -20.76 -3.15
CA CYS A 17 -23.71 -20.24 -4.30
C CYS A 17 -22.91 -19.08 -4.92
N VAL A 18 -22.09 -19.44 -5.91
CA VAL A 18 -21.52 -18.51 -6.90
C VAL A 18 -22.68 -17.96 -7.73
N LEU A 19 -23.17 -16.77 -7.41
CA LEU A 19 -24.08 -16.01 -8.27
C LEU A 19 -23.25 -15.11 -9.19
N ASN A 20 -22.84 -15.70 -10.31
CA ASN A 20 -22.40 -15.01 -11.50
C ASN A 20 -23.60 -14.24 -12.07
N VAL A 21 -23.72 -12.96 -11.77
CA VAL A 21 -24.70 -12.07 -12.40
C VAL A 21 -24.18 -11.71 -13.80
N ARG A 22 -24.45 -12.58 -14.77
CA ARG A 22 -24.38 -12.22 -16.20
C ARG A 22 -25.51 -11.27 -16.51
N ILE A 23 -25.14 -10.04 -16.86
CA ILE A 23 -26.00 -9.01 -17.43
C ILE A 23 -26.54 -9.55 -18.77
N PHE A 24 -27.81 -9.96 -18.80
CA PHE A 24 -28.51 -10.27 -20.04
C PHE A 24 -29.29 -9.02 -20.49
N SER A 25 -28.74 -8.39 -21.53
CA SER A 25 -29.42 -7.41 -22.36
C SER A 25 -30.75 -7.98 -22.85
N SER A 26 -31.85 -7.25 -22.65
CA SER A 26 -33.18 -7.66 -23.09
C SER A 26 -33.77 -6.59 -24.00
N SER A 27 -33.62 -6.86 -25.29
CA SER A 27 -34.37 -6.27 -26.38
C SER A 27 -35.87 -6.55 -26.21
N THR A 28 -36.67 -5.56 -26.56
CA THR A 28 -38.13 -5.60 -26.76
C THR A 28 -38.61 -6.80 -27.59
N ARG A 29 -39.63 -7.55 -27.11
CA ARG A 29 -40.77 -8.01 -27.93
C ARG A 29 -41.93 -8.63 -27.14
N ARG A 30 -43.14 -8.25 -27.55
CA ARG A 30 -44.47 -8.73 -27.13
C ARG A 30 -44.64 -10.26 -27.27
N ARG A 31 -45.34 -10.91 -26.31
CA ARG A 31 -46.57 -11.70 -26.56
C ARG A 31 -47.28 -12.18 -25.27
N ARG A 32 -48.58 -12.41 -25.43
CA ARG A 32 -49.66 -12.64 -24.46
C ARG A 32 -49.62 -14.00 -23.72
N SER A 33 -50.36 -13.98 -22.59
CA SER A 33 -51.09 -15.03 -21.87
C SER A 33 -50.30 -16.16 -21.19
N LYS A 34 -50.17 -16.03 -19.87
CA LYS A 34 -50.29 -17.09 -18.83
C LYS A 34 -50.18 -16.41 -17.46
N GLN A 35 -51.27 -15.81 -17.01
CA GLN A 35 -51.32 -15.00 -15.77
C GLN A 35 -52.44 -15.54 -14.88
N SER A 36 -52.32 -16.78 -14.44
CA SER A 36 -53.29 -17.37 -13.49
C SER A 36 -52.69 -18.35 -12.48
N THR A 37 -51.42 -18.75 -12.62
CA THR A 37 -50.81 -19.76 -11.72
C THR A 37 -49.81 -19.18 -10.71
N VAL A 38 -49.27 -17.97 -10.93
CA VAL A 38 -48.25 -17.37 -10.04
C VAL A 38 -48.86 -16.67 -8.82
N THR A 39 -50.13 -16.29 -8.88
CA THR A 39 -50.81 -15.58 -7.78
C THR A 39 -51.22 -16.50 -6.63
N ILE A 40 -51.31 -17.82 -6.85
CA ILE A 40 -51.72 -18.77 -5.80
C ILE A 40 -50.53 -19.19 -4.92
N MET A 41 -49.30 -19.26 -5.46
CA MET A 41 -48.12 -19.59 -4.65
C MET A 41 -47.65 -18.45 -3.73
N THR A 42 -47.88 -17.19 -4.13
CA THR A 42 -47.42 -16.04 -3.35
C THR A 42 -48.30 -15.74 -2.14
N THR A 43 -49.59 -16.07 -2.18
CA THR A 43 -50.51 -15.85 -1.04
C THR A 43 -50.31 -16.87 0.09
N MET A 44 -49.93 -18.12 -0.22
CA MET A 44 -49.60 -19.12 0.81
C MET A 44 -48.32 -18.77 1.58
N PHE A 45 -47.35 -18.15 0.92
CA PHE A 45 -46.09 -17.73 1.56
C PHE A 45 -46.32 -16.60 2.58
N VAL A 46 -47.19 -15.64 2.26
CA VAL A 46 -47.55 -14.54 3.18
C VAL A 46 -48.30 -15.05 4.42
N GLN A 47 -49.10 -16.11 4.28
CA GLN A 47 -49.78 -16.72 5.43
C GLN A 47 -48.82 -17.43 6.39
N LEU A 48 -47.80 -18.13 5.86
CA LEU A 48 -46.75 -18.76 6.68
C LEU A 48 -45.92 -17.74 7.47
N HIS A 49 -45.56 -16.61 6.84
CA HIS A 49 -44.82 -15.56 7.54
C HIS A 49 -45.60 -14.95 8.71
N ARG A 50 -46.93 -14.76 8.57
CA ARG A 50 -47.76 -14.23 9.66
C ARG A 50 -47.82 -15.13 10.89
N VAL A 51 -47.81 -16.46 10.71
CA VAL A 51 -47.82 -17.41 11.83
C VAL A 51 -46.49 -17.38 12.58
N VAL A 52 -45.36 -17.26 11.88
CA VAL A 52 -44.04 -17.17 12.50
C VAL A 52 -43.90 -15.90 13.35
N TYR A 53 -44.36 -14.75 12.85
CA TYR A 53 -44.36 -13.51 13.65
C TYR A 53 -45.22 -13.64 14.91
N LEU A 54 -46.36 -14.32 14.82
CA LEU A 54 -47.26 -14.52 15.96
C LEU A 54 -46.63 -15.43 17.03
N LEU A 55 -45.90 -16.48 16.62
CA LEU A 55 -45.18 -17.36 17.54
C LEU A 55 -44.03 -16.66 18.25
N VAL A 56 -43.27 -15.81 17.54
CA VAL A 56 -42.18 -15.01 18.14
C VAL A 56 -42.74 -14.00 19.14
N LEU A 57 -43.87 -13.38 18.83
CA LEU A 57 -44.57 -12.47 19.76
C LEU A 57 -45.10 -13.22 20.99
N LEU A 58 -45.68 -14.41 20.83
CA LEU A 58 -46.16 -15.25 21.93
C LEU A 58 -45.02 -15.71 22.84
N GLN A 59 -43.89 -16.11 22.25
CA GLN A 59 -42.70 -16.50 23.00
C GLN A 59 -42.09 -15.30 23.75
N SER A 60 -42.10 -14.11 23.15
CA SER A 60 -41.68 -12.86 23.81
C SER A 60 -42.61 -12.51 24.98
N CYS A 61 -43.94 -12.63 24.81
CA CYS A 61 -44.90 -12.41 25.87
C CYS A 61 -44.77 -13.44 27.02
N ALA A 62 -44.52 -14.72 26.70
CA ALA A 62 -44.31 -15.75 27.72
C ALA A 62 -43.05 -15.50 28.56
N CYS A 63 -41.97 -15.00 27.95
CA CYS A 63 -40.74 -14.63 28.67
C CYS A 63 -40.95 -13.43 29.62
N VAL A 64 -41.78 -12.45 29.24
CA VAL A 64 -42.06 -11.27 30.08
C VAL A 64 -42.95 -11.63 31.27
N VAL A 65 -43.93 -12.53 31.12
CA VAL A 65 -44.79 -12.96 32.23
C VAL A 65 -44.02 -13.77 33.28
N ASN A 66 -42.98 -14.52 32.88
CA ASN A 66 -42.16 -15.29 33.81
C ASN A 66 -41.16 -14.44 34.63
N ALA A 67 -40.90 -13.18 34.22
CA ALA A 67 -40.02 -12.28 34.96
C ALA A 67 -40.70 -11.63 36.18
N ASN A 68 -42.03 -11.56 36.19
CA ASN A 68 -42.80 -10.93 37.28
C ASN A 68 -43.10 -11.88 38.47
N GLY A 69 -42.58 -13.11 38.47
CA GLY A 69 -42.89 -14.13 39.47
C GLY A 69 -41.94 -14.23 40.67
N VAL A 70 -40.86 -13.43 40.73
CA VAL A 70 -39.80 -13.60 41.76
C VAL A 70 -39.57 -12.35 42.62
N GLU A 71 -40.40 -11.30 42.48
CA GLU A 71 -40.46 -10.24 43.48
C GLU A 71 -41.40 -10.64 44.62
N GLY A 72 -40.84 -11.20 45.70
CA GLY A 72 -41.57 -11.24 46.98
C GLY A 72 -41.33 -12.42 47.89
N GLN A 73 -40.60 -13.46 47.47
CA GLN A 73 -40.16 -14.48 48.42
C GLN A 73 -38.90 -13.97 49.12
N LYS A 74 -39.12 -13.12 50.12
CA LYS A 74 -38.13 -12.74 51.12
C LYS A 74 -37.68 -14.02 51.83
N ILE A 75 -36.66 -14.69 51.29
CA ILE A 75 -35.98 -15.78 51.98
C ILE A 75 -35.39 -15.12 53.22
N ILE A 76 -36.09 -15.22 54.34
CA ILE A 76 -35.57 -14.84 55.65
C ILE A 76 -34.55 -15.92 56.00
N ILE A 77 -33.37 -15.83 55.39
CA ILE A 77 -32.17 -16.46 55.94
C ILE A 77 -31.95 -15.71 57.25
N LYS A 78 -32.34 -16.31 58.37
CA LYS A 78 -31.96 -15.83 59.70
C LYS A 78 -30.45 -16.02 59.81
N VAL A 79 -29.70 -15.08 59.25
CA VAL A 79 -28.27 -14.98 59.48
C VAL A 79 -28.13 -14.58 60.96
N PRO A 80 -27.40 -15.36 61.78
CA PRO A 80 -27.17 -15.01 63.17
C PRO A 80 -26.56 -13.61 63.26
N GLN A 81 -27.01 -12.81 64.22
CA GLN A 81 -26.58 -11.42 64.48
C GLN A 81 -25.10 -11.36 64.95
N GLY A 82 -24.18 -11.69 64.05
CA GLY A 82 -22.75 -11.45 64.19
C GLY A 82 -22.22 -10.76 62.94
N ASP A 83 -21.64 -9.57 63.11
CA ASP A 83 -20.80 -8.84 62.14
C ASP A 83 -21.32 -8.71 60.70
N ILE A 84 -22.49 -8.08 60.50
CA ILE A 84 -23.02 -7.71 59.16
C ILE A 84 -22.14 -6.62 58.49
N THR A 85 -21.38 -5.84 59.26
CA THR A 85 -20.49 -4.78 58.74
C THR A 85 -19.37 -5.30 57.85
N LYS A 86 -18.85 -6.51 58.10
CA LYS A 86 -17.73 -7.08 57.32
C LYS A 86 -18.14 -7.61 55.94
N VAL A 87 -19.41 -7.97 55.72
CA VAL A 87 -19.88 -8.49 54.42
C VAL A 87 -20.04 -7.35 53.40
N LYS A 88 -20.40 -6.14 53.86
CA LYS A 88 -20.57 -4.98 52.98
C LYS A 88 -19.24 -4.43 52.45
N GLU A 89 -18.20 -4.37 53.29
CA GLU A 89 -16.86 -3.89 52.91
C GLU A 89 -16.16 -4.75 51.83
N ILE A 90 -16.53 -6.03 51.69
CA ILE A 90 -15.96 -6.92 50.67
C ILE A 90 -16.56 -6.63 49.28
N ASP A 91 -17.82 -6.19 49.21
CA ASP A 91 -18.48 -5.94 47.91
C ASP A 91 -18.04 -4.60 47.31
N ASP A 92 -17.95 -3.54 48.13
CA ASP A 92 -17.59 -2.19 47.67
C ASP A 92 -16.15 -2.13 47.09
N ASN A 93 -15.20 -2.85 47.69
CA ASN A 93 -13.84 -2.98 47.15
C ASN A 93 -13.83 -3.68 45.77
N ARG A 94 -14.65 -4.73 45.61
CA ARG A 94 -14.74 -5.48 44.34
C ARG A 94 -15.36 -4.62 43.24
N GLU A 95 -16.37 -3.82 43.57
CA GLU A 95 -16.95 -2.85 42.65
C GLU A 95 -15.93 -1.79 42.23
N ALA A 96 -15.12 -1.27 43.16
CA ALA A 96 -14.05 -0.33 42.86
C ALA A 96 -12.97 -0.93 41.93
N GLU A 97 -12.55 -2.18 42.16
CA GLU A 97 -11.62 -2.90 41.27
C GLU A 97 -12.19 -3.15 39.88
N ASN A 98 -13.48 -3.50 39.79
CA ASN A 98 -14.17 -3.69 38.52
C ASN A 98 -14.29 -2.36 37.75
N GLY A 99 -14.64 -1.27 38.43
CA GLY A 99 -14.69 0.08 37.87
C GLY A 99 -13.32 0.54 37.36
N GLU A 100 -12.26 0.26 38.12
CA GLU A 100 -10.88 0.54 37.72
C GLU A 100 -10.46 -0.24 36.46
N ARG A 101 -10.74 -1.56 36.42
CA ARG A 101 -10.45 -2.40 35.24
C ARG A 101 -11.19 -1.87 34.02
N ARG A 102 -12.50 -1.60 34.17
CA ARG A 102 -13.33 -1.09 33.09
C ARG A 102 -12.85 0.27 32.59
N LEU A 103 -12.46 1.17 33.49
CA LEU A 103 -11.95 2.48 33.11
C LEU A 103 -10.63 2.38 32.34
N ARG A 104 -9.71 1.48 32.73
CA ARG A 104 -8.48 1.21 31.96
C ARG A 104 -8.78 0.71 30.54
N GLU A 105 -9.74 -0.20 30.40
CA GLU A 105 -10.18 -0.70 29.08
C GLU A 105 -10.72 0.42 28.20
N LEU A 106 -11.61 1.26 28.75
CA LEU A 106 -12.19 2.40 28.04
C LEU A 106 -11.13 3.45 27.66
N VAL A 107 -10.16 3.74 28.53
CA VAL A 107 -9.04 4.65 28.19
C VAL A 107 -8.23 4.10 27.00
N ASN A 108 -7.93 2.80 26.98
CA ASN A 108 -7.20 2.19 25.86
C ASN A 108 -8.02 2.21 24.56
N GLN A 109 -9.32 1.91 24.67
CA GLN A 109 -10.25 1.98 23.53
C GLN A 109 -10.40 3.40 22.99
N ALA A 110 -10.48 4.39 23.89
CA ALA A 110 -10.49 5.81 23.58
C ALA A 110 -9.26 6.24 22.77
N TYR A 111 -8.04 5.81 23.15
CA TYR A 111 -6.84 6.12 22.37
C TYR A 111 -6.89 5.56 20.95
N ARG A 112 -7.41 4.34 20.75
CA ARG A 112 -7.59 3.78 19.41
C ARG A 112 -8.57 4.62 18.58
N LEU A 113 -9.73 4.94 19.14
CA LEU A 113 -10.74 5.77 18.47
C LEU A 113 -10.23 7.18 18.19
N TYR A 114 -9.37 7.72 19.06
CA TYR A 114 -8.73 9.02 18.85
C TYR A 114 -7.88 9.03 17.55
N LEU A 115 -7.06 8.00 17.36
CA LEU A 115 -6.24 7.86 16.14
C LEU A 115 -7.11 7.68 14.89
N GLU A 116 -8.16 6.87 14.98
CA GLU A 116 -9.13 6.66 13.90
C GLU A 116 -9.86 7.96 13.53
N GLY A 117 -10.33 8.72 14.52
CA GLY A 117 -10.98 10.01 14.32
C GLY A 117 -10.04 11.04 13.70
N LYS A 118 -8.77 11.12 14.13
CA LYS A 118 -7.77 12.00 13.51
C LYS A 118 -7.48 11.62 12.06
N SER A 119 -7.37 10.33 11.77
CA SER A 119 -7.23 9.82 10.40
C SER A 119 -8.43 10.21 9.53
N CYS A 120 -9.65 10.03 10.04
CA CYS A 120 -10.89 10.47 9.39
C CYS A 120 -10.87 11.97 9.06
N VAL A 121 -10.52 12.84 10.02
CA VAL A 121 -10.45 14.29 9.79
C VAL A 121 -9.45 14.62 8.67
N ALA A 122 -8.28 13.99 8.68
CA ALA A 122 -7.26 14.23 7.66
C ALA A 122 -7.72 13.81 6.26
N VAL A 123 -8.28 12.59 6.12
CA VAL A 123 -8.81 12.08 4.85
C VAL A 123 -9.96 12.97 4.34
N LEU A 124 -10.91 13.32 5.20
CA LEU A 124 -12.06 14.11 4.78
C LEU A 124 -11.68 15.55 4.40
N ARG A 125 -10.72 16.18 5.10
CA ARG A 125 -10.16 17.49 4.70
C ARG A 125 -9.51 17.40 3.32
N LYS A 126 -8.67 16.39 3.08
CA LYS A 126 -7.99 16.18 1.80
C LYS A 126 -8.99 16.04 0.65
N GLU A 127 -10.02 15.21 0.81
CA GLU A 127 -11.03 15.00 -0.23
C GLU A 127 -11.92 16.25 -0.41
N THR A 128 -12.23 16.97 0.68
CA THR A 128 -12.98 18.24 0.62
C THR A 128 -12.25 19.30 -0.21
N GLU A 129 -10.94 19.48 0.00
CA GLU A 129 -10.14 20.43 -0.77
C GLU A 129 -9.96 19.98 -2.23
N ALA A 130 -9.83 18.67 -2.46
CA ALA A 130 -9.83 18.13 -3.82
C ALA A 130 -11.16 18.43 -4.55
N CYS A 131 -12.29 18.32 -3.85
CA CYS A 131 -13.63 18.60 -4.37
C CYS A 131 -13.76 20.08 -4.76
N LYS A 132 -13.39 21.00 -3.86
CA LYS A 132 -13.39 22.45 -4.14
C LYS A 132 -12.53 22.85 -5.34
N LYS A 133 -11.37 22.20 -5.52
CA LYS A 133 -10.46 22.51 -6.63
C LYS A 133 -11.01 22.00 -7.96
N ASN A 134 -11.55 20.79 -7.98
CA ASN A 134 -11.91 20.13 -9.25
C ASN A 134 -13.28 20.59 -9.79
N LYS A 135 -14.22 21.08 -8.95
CA LYS A 135 -15.48 21.68 -9.42
C LYS A 135 -15.25 22.87 -10.38
N GLU A 136 -14.29 23.75 -10.06
CA GLU A 136 -13.94 24.91 -10.89
C GLU A 136 -13.29 24.49 -12.21
N ILE A 137 -12.47 23.43 -12.18
CA ILE A 137 -11.83 22.86 -13.36
C ILE A 137 -12.89 22.27 -14.30
N ALA A 138 -13.85 21.52 -13.77
CA ALA A 138 -14.93 20.92 -14.56
C ALA A 138 -15.81 22.00 -15.23
N LYS A 139 -16.21 23.03 -14.48
CA LYS A 139 -16.97 24.16 -15.01
C LYS A 139 -16.20 24.92 -16.08
N GLY A 140 -14.96 25.30 -15.81
CA GLY A 140 -14.12 26.02 -16.77
C GLY A 140 -13.85 25.22 -18.05
N ALA A 141 -13.76 23.89 -17.96
CA ALA A 141 -13.63 23.03 -19.14
C ALA A 141 -14.93 23.00 -19.96
N ALA A 142 -16.09 22.90 -19.30
CA ALA A 142 -17.39 22.95 -19.96
C ALA A 142 -17.63 24.29 -20.69
N GLU A 143 -17.29 25.42 -20.05
CA GLU A 143 -17.41 26.75 -20.66
C GLU A 143 -16.51 26.91 -21.89
N LYS A 144 -15.27 26.42 -21.83
CA LYS A 144 -14.36 26.40 -22.99
C LYS A 144 -14.90 25.55 -24.14
N THR A 145 -15.49 24.40 -23.82
CA THR A 145 -16.13 23.52 -24.82
C THR A 145 -17.30 24.20 -25.49
N LYS A 146 -18.17 24.86 -24.71
CA LYS A 146 -19.27 25.66 -25.24
C LYS A 146 -18.77 26.75 -26.19
N ALA A 147 -17.77 27.53 -25.77
CA ALA A 147 -17.21 28.59 -26.61
C ALA A 147 -16.62 28.08 -27.93
N ALA A 148 -15.93 26.93 -27.91
CA ALA A 148 -15.39 26.30 -29.12
C ALA A 148 -16.50 25.84 -30.08
N VAL A 149 -17.56 25.23 -29.55
CA VAL A 149 -18.71 24.79 -30.37
C VAL A 149 -19.52 25.97 -30.91
N GLU A 150 -19.70 27.04 -30.14
CA GLU A 150 -20.35 28.27 -30.61
C GLU A 150 -19.53 28.98 -31.69
N ALA A 151 -18.20 29.00 -31.58
CA ALA A 151 -17.31 29.52 -32.62
C ALA A 151 -17.45 28.72 -33.93
N LEU A 152 -17.48 27.39 -33.83
CA LEU A 152 -17.74 26.51 -34.96
C LEU A 152 -19.09 26.80 -35.62
N GLN A 153 -20.15 26.92 -34.83
CA GLN A 153 -21.50 27.24 -35.33
C GLN A 153 -21.52 28.60 -36.05
N LYS A 154 -20.87 29.62 -35.48
CA LYS A 154 -20.83 30.97 -36.05
C LYS A 154 -20.10 30.99 -37.39
N GLU A 155 -18.93 30.36 -37.50
CA GLU A 155 -18.19 30.27 -38.77
C GLU A 155 -18.95 29.47 -39.83
N TRP A 156 -19.66 28.42 -39.40
CA TRP A 156 -20.51 27.64 -40.29
C TRP A 156 -21.68 28.48 -40.85
N GLY A 157 -22.39 29.22 -39.99
CA GLY A 157 -23.57 30.02 -40.37
C GLY A 157 -23.25 31.30 -41.16
N THR A 158 -22.14 31.98 -40.86
CA THR A 158 -21.83 33.31 -41.44
C THR A 158 -21.43 33.32 -42.90
N GLY A 159 -21.12 32.17 -43.50
CA GLY A 159 -20.73 32.15 -44.91
C GLY A 159 -21.27 30.93 -45.62
N VAL A 160 -22.59 30.75 -45.53
CA VAL A 160 -23.33 30.05 -46.57
C VAL A 160 -23.81 31.12 -47.55
N PRO A 161 -23.05 31.44 -48.62
CA PRO A 161 -23.62 32.22 -49.71
C PRO A 161 -24.88 31.50 -50.20
N ARG A 162 -25.97 32.24 -50.39
CA ARG A 162 -27.24 31.70 -50.93
C ARG A 162 -27.11 31.22 -52.38
N GLN A 163 -25.95 31.41 -53.02
CA GLN A 163 -25.65 30.95 -54.37
C GLN A 163 -24.81 29.68 -54.31
N GLU A 164 -25.14 28.70 -55.16
CA GLU A 164 -24.56 27.35 -55.35
C GLU A 164 -23.07 27.35 -55.72
N GLY A 165 -22.22 28.00 -54.90
CA GLY A 165 -20.77 28.00 -55.04
C GLY A 165 -20.09 27.11 -54.01
N ASP A 166 -18.98 26.49 -54.43
CA ASP A 166 -18.10 25.69 -53.59
C ASP A 166 -17.68 26.46 -52.32
N ILE A 167 -17.67 25.77 -51.17
CA ILE A 167 -17.08 26.31 -49.94
C ILE A 167 -15.58 26.51 -50.22
N ALA A 168 -15.11 27.76 -50.15
CA ALA A 168 -13.70 28.08 -50.35
C ALA A 168 -12.81 27.20 -49.45
N GLN A 169 -11.75 26.63 -50.03
CA GLN A 169 -10.86 25.69 -49.36
C GLN A 169 -10.25 26.26 -48.06
N GLU A 170 -9.96 27.56 -48.05
CA GLU A 170 -9.49 28.29 -46.86
C GLU A 170 -10.50 28.27 -45.71
N LYS A 171 -11.79 28.46 -46.03
CA LYS A 171 -12.85 28.39 -45.03
C LYS A 171 -13.00 26.98 -44.47
N LEU A 172 -12.87 25.97 -45.32
CA LEU A 172 -12.89 24.58 -44.86
C LEU A 172 -11.70 24.25 -43.95
N ALA A 173 -10.51 24.79 -44.23
CA ALA A 173 -9.35 24.65 -43.35
C ALA A 173 -9.58 25.32 -41.98
N SER A 174 -10.15 26.53 -41.96
CA SER A 174 -10.55 27.20 -40.71
C SER A 174 -11.55 26.38 -39.90
N LEU A 175 -12.58 25.83 -40.55
CA LEU A 175 -13.57 24.96 -39.90
C LEU A 175 -12.92 23.68 -39.34
N LYS A 176 -12.02 23.03 -40.07
CA LYS A 176 -11.28 21.86 -39.57
C LYS A 176 -10.46 22.21 -38.32
N SER A 177 -9.81 23.37 -38.29
CA SER A 177 -9.08 23.84 -37.12
C SER A 177 -10.00 24.03 -35.90
N LEU A 178 -11.16 24.65 -36.09
CA LEU A 178 -12.13 24.87 -35.02
C LEU A 178 -12.72 23.56 -34.49
N VAL A 179 -12.96 22.58 -35.36
CA VAL A 179 -13.39 21.24 -34.92
C VAL A 179 -12.28 20.57 -34.10
N GLY A 180 -11.01 20.63 -34.55
CA GLY A 180 -9.89 20.09 -33.77
C GLY A 180 -9.71 20.76 -32.41
N ASP A 181 -9.90 22.07 -32.32
CA ASP A 181 -9.92 22.80 -31.04
C ASP A 181 -11.10 22.34 -30.16
N ALA A 182 -12.30 22.17 -30.74
CA ALA A 182 -13.46 21.66 -30.03
C ALA A 182 -13.23 20.24 -29.49
N GLU A 183 -12.65 19.33 -30.27
CA GLU A 183 -12.29 17.97 -29.84
C GLU A 183 -11.35 17.98 -28.64
N LYS A 184 -10.30 18.80 -28.70
CA LYS A 184 -9.36 18.96 -27.60
C LYS A 184 -10.05 19.45 -26.33
N LYS A 185 -10.98 20.41 -26.44
CA LYS A 185 -11.75 20.93 -25.30
C LYS A 185 -12.78 19.94 -24.75
N ILE A 186 -13.38 19.14 -25.61
CA ILE A 186 -14.26 18.02 -25.22
C ILE A 186 -13.45 16.99 -24.42
N GLU A 187 -12.25 16.63 -24.87
CA GLU A 187 -11.39 15.68 -24.14
C GLU A 187 -10.88 16.25 -22.81
N GLU A 188 -10.51 17.54 -22.76
CA GLU A 188 -10.21 18.24 -21.50
C GLU A 188 -11.40 18.16 -20.53
N SER A 189 -12.63 18.39 -21.03
CA SER A 189 -13.87 18.30 -20.25
C SER A 189 -14.16 16.88 -19.79
N LYS A 190 -13.96 15.87 -20.65
CA LYS A 190 -14.11 14.46 -20.30
C LYS A 190 -13.24 14.07 -19.12
N ASN A 191 -11.98 14.47 -19.14
CA ASN A 191 -11.01 14.16 -18.09
C ASN A 191 -11.31 14.95 -16.80
N ALA A 192 -11.70 16.22 -16.91
CA ALA A 192 -12.12 17.03 -15.76
C ALA A 192 -13.37 16.44 -15.09
N VAL A 193 -14.38 16.08 -15.88
CA VAL A 193 -15.62 15.46 -15.41
C VAL A 193 -15.34 14.12 -14.73
N ALA A 194 -14.57 13.23 -15.37
CA ALA A 194 -14.25 11.93 -14.79
C ALA A 194 -13.47 12.06 -13.47
N LYS A 195 -12.55 13.02 -13.38
CA LYS A 195 -11.80 13.32 -12.16
C LYS A 195 -12.71 13.86 -11.05
N GLU A 196 -13.57 14.82 -11.36
CA GLU A 196 -14.54 15.37 -10.39
C GLU A 196 -15.49 14.29 -9.87
N THR A 197 -16.00 13.44 -10.77
CA THR A 197 -16.81 12.27 -10.43
C THR A 197 -16.15 11.40 -9.37
N SER A 198 -14.89 11.04 -9.60
CA SER A 198 -14.12 10.22 -8.67
C SER A 198 -13.98 10.89 -7.31
N VAL A 199 -13.72 12.19 -7.28
CA VAL A 199 -13.52 12.96 -6.04
C VAL A 199 -14.83 13.11 -5.25
N ILE A 200 -15.96 13.36 -5.91
CA ILE A 200 -17.28 13.39 -5.24
C ILE A 200 -17.58 12.03 -4.60
N GLN A 201 -17.32 10.93 -5.30
CA GLN A 201 -17.53 9.58 -4.76
C GLN A 201 -16.61 9.29 -3.58
N ARG A 202 -15.30 9.60 -3.68
CA ARG A 202 -14.37 9.43 -2.55
C ARG A 202 -14.76 10.28 -1.36
N THR A 203 -15.19 11.53 -1.58
CA THR A 203 -15.70 12.41 -0.52
C THR A 203 -16.93 11.81 0.15
N LYS A 204 -17.85 11.21 -0.63
CA LYS A 204 -19.02 10.50 -0.10
C LYS A 204 -18.60 9.31 0.78
N TYR A 205 -17.70 8.46 0.32
CA TYR A 205 -17.22 7.30 1.09
C TYR A 205 -16.47 7.74 2.36
N ALA A 206 -15.57 8.71 2.26
CA ALA A 206 -14.86 9.28 3.41
C ALA A 206 -15.84 9.85 4.44
N ARG A 207 -16.88 10.55 3.99
CA ARG A 207 -17.91 11.08 4.88
C ARG A 207 -18.69 9.98 5.59
N THR A 208 -19.08 8.92 4.88
CA THR A 208 -19.78 7.78 5.50
C THR A 208 -18.91 7.08 6.53
N ALA A 209 -17.64 6.81 6.22
CA ALA A 209 -16.71 6.21 7.17
C ALA A 209 -16.50 7.10 8.40
N CYS A 210 -16.29 8.41 8.18
CA CYS A 210 -16.15 9.39 9.25
C CYS A 210 -17.40 9.55 10.13
N TRP A 211 -18.59 9.33 9.55
CA TRP A 211 -19.84 9.37 10.32
C TRP A 211 -19.90 8.22 11.32
N ILE A 212 -19.49 7.02 10.91
CA ILE A 212 -19.41 5.86 11.80
C ILE A 212 -18.42 6.15 12.95
N SER A 213 -17.22 6.63 12.62
CA SER A 213 -16.24 7.02 13.64
C SER A 213 -16.76 8.11 14.58
N TYR A 214 -17.57 9.05 14.09
CA TYR A 214 -18.19 10.09 14.93
C TYR A 214 -19.17 9.49 15.95
N ASP A 215 -19.99 8.53 15.53
CA ASP A 215 -20.94 7.86 16.43
C ASP A 215 -20.18 7.04 17.48
N ASP A 216 -19.16 6.27 17.07
CA ASP A 216 -18.29 5.50 17.98
C ASP A 216 -17.57 6.39 19.00
N LEU A 217 -17.03 7.53 18.56
CA LEU A 217 -16.38 8.52 19.43
C LEU A 217 -17.34 9.09 20.48
N ASN A 218 -18.58 9.41 20.10
CA ASN A 218 -19.57 9.94 21.05
C ASN A 218 -19.96 8.89 22.10
N ASP A 219 -20.18 7.66 21.67
CA ASP A 219 -20.54 6.58 22.58
C ASP A 219 -19.41 6.26 23.56
N GLU A 220 -18.15 6.30 23.10
CA GLU A 220 -16.99 6.10 23.96
C GLU A 220 -16.83 7.22 24.99
N VAL A 221 -16.95 8.50 24.57
CA VAL A 221 -16.89 9.65 25.48
C VAL A 221 -17.95 9.53 26.58
N ARG A 222 -19.18 9.12 26.22
CA ARG A 222 -20.25 8.91 27.19
C ARG A 222 -19.92 7.80 28.18
N GLN A 223 -19.44 6.65 27.70
CA GLN A 223 -19.06 5.51 28.55
C GLN A 223 -17.89 5.83 29.48
N LEU A 224 -16.87 6.51 28.95
CA LEU A 224 -15.68 6.92 29.69
C LEU A 224 -16.06 7.87 30.83
N ASN A 225 -16.87 8.90 30.55
CA ASN A 225 -17.33 9.85 31.57
C ASN A 225 -18.19 9.18 32.64
N ALA A 226 -19.15 8.33 32.26
CA ALA A 226 -20.00 7.62 33.21
C ALA A 226 -19.20 6.69 34.13
N THR A 227 -18.23 5.95 33.57
CA THR A 227 -17.37 5.05 34.36
C THR A 227 -16.43 5.82 35.27
N ARG A 228 -15.88 6.95 34.78
CA ARG A 228 -15.04 7.85 35.59
C ARG A 228 -15.83 8.41 36.77
N GLU A 229 -17.02 8.96 36.54
CA GLU A 229 -17.87 9.54 37.59
C GLU A 229 -18.27 8.49 38.64
N GLY A 230 -18.58 7.27 38.20
CA GLY A 230 -18.82 6.14 39.11
C GLY A 230 -17.61 5.82 39.99
N LEU A 231 -16.41 5.76 39.41
CA LEU A 231 -15.18 5.50 40.15
C LEU A 231 -14.80 6.65 41.11
N GLU A 232 -14.96 7.91 40.68
CA GLU A 232 -14.78 9.09 41.52
C GLU A 232 -15.74 9.12 42.71
N GLY A 233 -16.99 8.69 42.53
CA GLY A 233 -17.97 8.55 43.60
C GLY A 233 -17.50 7.63 44.73
N MET A 234 -16.70 6.60 44.41
CA MET A 234 -16.14 5.64 45.35
C MET A 234 -14.86 6.14 46.07
N PHE A 235 -14.34 7.32 45.72
CA PHE A 235 -13.10 7.85 46.32
C PHE A 235 -13.22 8.20 47.80
N LYS A 236 -14.42 8.30 48.36
CA LYS A 236 -14.57 8.54 49.82
C LYS A 236 -14.04 7.37 50.65
N GLU A 237 -14.20 6.15 50.15
CA GLU A 237 -13.95 4.92 50.90
C GLU A 237 -12.74 4.15 50.34
N HIS A 238 -12.46 4.29 49.04
CA HIS A 238 -11.51 3.44 48.32
C HIS A 238 -10.44 4.24 47.54
N ARG A 239 -10.00 5.38 48.08
CA ARG A 239 -9.01 6.25 47.45
C ARG A 239 -7.62 5.59 47.41
N THR A 240 -7.04 5.50 46.22
CA THR A 240 -5.63 5.11 46.05
C THR A 240 -4.96 6.05 45.03
N PRO A 241 -3.64 6.31 45.15
CA PRO A 241 -2.93 7.14 44.17
C PRO A 241 -3.07 6.64 42.72
N ALA A 242 -3.05 5.31 42.51
CA ALA A 242 -3.23 4.71 41.19
C ALA A 242 -4.62 5.01 40.59
N ARG A 243 -5.68 5.02 41.41
CA ARG A 243 -7.04 5.35 40.96
C ARG A 243 -7.16 6.83 40.63
N GLU A 244 -6.53 7.71 41.41
CA GLU A 244 -6.48 9.14 41.09
C GLU A 244 -5.78 9.39 39.76
N ASP A 245 -4.64 8.75 39.52
CA ASP A 245 -3.89 8.92 38.28
C ASP A 245 -4.66 8.36 37.08
N LEU A 246 -5.36 7.23 37.26
CA LEU A 246 -6.26 6.69 36.24
C LEU A 246 -7.41 7.64 35.92
N VAL A 247 -8.05 8.24 36.94
CA VAL A 247 -9.14 9.21 36.75
C VAL A 247 -8.64 10.50 36.09
N LYS A 248 -7.46 11.01 36.46
CA LYS A 248 -6.82 12.15 35.80
C LYS A 248 -6.53 11.83 34.32
N ASN A 249 -5.98 10.65 34.04
CA ASN A 249 -5.71 10.22 32.67
C ASN A 249 -7.00 10.06 31.84
N ALA A 250 -8.03 9.44 32.43
CA ALA A 250 -9.34 9.30 31.80
C ALA A 250 -9.99 10.66 31.52
N THR A 251 -9.84 11.63 32.42
CA THR A 251 -10.33 13.01 32.22
C THR A 251 -9.65 13.67 31.04
N LYS A 252 -8.32 13.64 30.99
CA LYS A 252 -7.55 14.19 29.86
C LYS A 252 -7.95 13.53 28.54
N THR A 253 -8.05 12.20 28.53
CA THR A 253 -8.44 11.43 27.35
C THR A 253 -9.87 11.76 26.91
N GLY A 254 -10.80 11.93 27.85
CA GLY A 254 -12.18 12.35 27.59
C GLY A 254 -12.28 13.74 26.97
N ASP A 255 -11.48 14.69 27.46
CA ASP A 255 -11.39 16.04 26.89
C ASP A 255 -10.84 16.02 25.46
N ASP A 256 -9.75 15.28 25.23
CA ASP A 256 -9.15 15.11 23.90
C ASP A 256 -10.12 14.48 22.89
N LEU A 257 -10.84 13.43 23.31
CA LEU A 257 -11.89 12.80 22.50
C LEU A 257 -13.07 13.74 22.25
N TYR A 258 -13.51 14.50 23.25
CA TYR A 258 -14.59 15.47 23.09
C TYR A 258 -14.23 16.51 22.01
N TRP A 259 -13.01 17.06 22.07
CA TRP A 259 -12.53 18.01 21.07
C TRP A 259 -12.43 17.39 19.68
N LEU A 260 -11.90 16.17 19.59
CA LEU A 260 -11.84 15.44 18.33
C LEU A 260 -13.24 15.20 17.74
N THR A 261 -14.21 14.83 18.56
CA THR A 261 -15.61 14.65 18.15
C THR A 261 -16.18 15.94 17.55
N GLN A 262 -15.91 17.10 18.15
CA GLN A 262 -16.31 18.39 17.56
C GLN A 262 -15.57 18.67 16.23
N GLU A 263 -14.28 18.35 16.15
CA GLU A 263 -13.48 18.51 14.93
C GLU A 263 -14.00 17.62 13.79
N VAL A 264 -14.33 16.36 14.07
CA VAL A 264 -14.95 15.41 13.12
C VAL A 264 -16.30 15.95 12.67
N ARG A 265 -17.17 16.41 13.59
CA ARG A 265 -18.48 16.99 13.27
C ARG A 265 -18.38 18.19 12.33
N LEU A 266 -17.47 19.12 12.63
CA LEU A 266 -17.24 20.30 11.78
C LEU A 266 -16.70 19.90 10.41
N THR A 267 -15.80 18.92 10.34
CA THR A 267 -15.22 18.43 9.08
C THR A 267 -16.27 17.69 8.24
N LEU A 268 -17.14 16.88 8.86
CA LEU A 268 -18.30 16.23 8.24
C LEU A 268 -19.25 17.24 7.60
N ARG A 269 -19.53 18.36 8.29
CA ARG A 269 -20.35 19.45 7.76
C ARG A 269 -19.67 20.10 6.55
N ARG A 270 -18.42 20.54 6.69
CA ARG A 270 -17.66 21.15 5.58
C ARG A 270 -17.57 20.24 4.35
N GLY A 271 -17.34 18.94 4.56
CA GLY A 271 -17.31 17.96 3.48
C GLY A 271 -18.69 17.76 2.82
N ARG A 272 -19.78 17.85 3.58
CA ARG A 272 -21.15 17.86 3.02
C ARG A 272 -21.38 19.11 2.17
N ASP A 273 -21.06 20.28 2.69
CA ASP A 273 -21.32 21.55 1.99
C ASP A 273 -20.50 21.63 0.70
N ALA A 274 -19.21 21.31 0.75
CA ALA A 274 -18.34 21.26 -0.44
C ALA A 274 -18.83 20.23 -1.48
N LYS A 275 -19.32 19.07 -1.03
CA LYS A 275 -19.92 18.06 -1.92
C LYS A 275 -21.17 18.60 -2.61
N THR A 276 -22.10 19.20 -1.86
CA THR A 276 -23.34 19.76 -2.42
C THR A 276 -23.06 20.89 -3.41
N GLU A 277 -22.10 21.76 -3.08
CA GLU A 277 -21.66 22.84 -3.95
C GLU A 277 -21.03 22.29 -5.24
N ALA A 278 -20.13 21.30 -5.13
CA ALA A 278 -19.55 20.63 -6.28
C ALA A 278 -20.60 19.92 -7.14
N GLU A 279 -21.56 19.21 -6.55
CA GLU A 279 -22.67 18.58 -7.29
C GLU A 279 -23.52 19.64 -8.02
N THR A 280 -23.68 20.84 -7.45
CA THR A 280 -24.42 21.94 -8.07
C THR A 280 -23.66 22.55 -9.25
N GLU A 281 -22.38 22.88 -9.08
CA GLU A 281 -21.55 23.40 -10.17
C GLU A 281 -21.35 22.35 -11.27
N PHE A 282 -21.26 21.08 -10.90
CA PHE A 282 -21.17 19.97 -11.85
C PHE A 282 -22.45 19.81 -12.68
N LYS A 283 -23.64 20.00 -12.08
CA LYS A 283 -24.90 20.07 -12.84
C LYS A 283 -24.92 21.24 -13.83
N LYS A 284 -24.41 22.41 -13.43
CA LYS A 284 -24.28 23.55 -14.35
C LYS A 284 -23.33 23.23 -15.51
N ALA A 285 -22.19 22.59 -15.23
CA ALA A 285 -21.26 22.14 -16.26
C ALA A 285 -21.91 21.13 -17.23
N ASP A 286 -22.71 20.19 -16.70
CA ASP A 286 -23.48 19.23 -17.50
C ASP A 286 -24.52 19.93 -18.40
N ASP A 287 -25.27 20.90 -17.88
CA ASP A 287 -26.22 21.69 -18.67
C ASP A 287 -25.53 22.48 -19.78
N ILE A 288 -24.34 23.04 -19.51
CA ILE A 288 -23.50 23.70 -20.51
C ILE A 288 -23.08 22.72 -21.62
N LEU A 289 -22.62 21.52 -21.25
CA LEU A 289 -22.21 20.48 -22.21
C LEU A 289 -23.39 19.97 -23.04
N LYS A 290 -24.58 19.81 -22.44
CA LYS A 290 -25.83 19.48 -23.16
C LYS A 290 -26.21 20.57 -24.16
N GLY A 291 -26.04 21.85 -23.79
CA GLY A 291 -26.23 22.98 -24.68
C GLY A 291 -25.28 22.91 -25.88
N ALA A 292 -23.99 22.73 -25.63
CA ALA A 292 -22.98 22.57 -26.66
C ALA A 292 -23.29 21.36 -27.57
N LEU A 293 -23.75 20.25 -27.01
CA LEU A 293 -24.10 19.06 -27.78
C LEU A 293 -25.23 19.34 -28.79
N ARG A 294 -26.31 20.01 -28.37
CA ARG A 294 -27.42 20.38 -29.27
C ARG A 294 -26.94 21.28 -30.41
N THR A 295 -26.04 22.22 -30.11
CA THR A 295 -25.43 23.08 -31.12
C THR A 295 -24.62 22.26 -32.12
N LEU A 296 -23.80 21.32 -31.64
CA LEU A 296 -22.98 20.46 -32.50
C LEU A 296 -23.86 19.54 -33.37
N GLU A 297 -24.92 18.95 -32.81
CA GLU A 297 -25.90 18.15 -33.57
C GLU A 297 -26.57 18.96 -34.70
N THR A 298 -26.84 20.25 -34.46
CA THR A 298 -27.37 21.17 -35.49
C THR A 298 -26.36 21.35 -36.63
N VAL A 299 -25.09 21.61 -36.29
CA VAL A 299 -24.01 21.72 -37.29
C VAL A 299 -23.86 20.41 -38.07
N THR A 300 -23.85 19.26 -37.40
CA THR A 300 -23.80 17.94 -38.05
C THR A 300 -24.93 17.75 -39.06
N ALA A 301 -26.16 18.09 -38.67
CA ALA A 301 -27.33 17.95 -39.54
C ALA A 301 -27.23 18.85 -40.79
N GLU A 302 -26.78 20.10 -40.64
CA GLU A 302 -26.58 21.02 -41.75
C GLU A 302 -25.45 20.57 -42.69
N VAL A 303 -24.34 20.07 -42.15
CA VAL A 303 -23.24 19.48 -42.93
C VAL A 303 -23.75 18.29 -43.75
N GLN A 304 -24.49 17.38 -43.11
CA GLN A 304 -25.08 16.22 -43.77
C GLN A 304 -26.04 16.64 -44.89
N GLN A 305 -26.90 17.63 -44.63
CA GLN A 305 -27.83 18.14 -45.63
C GLN A 305 -27.10 18.71 -46.86
N LYS A 306 -26.01 19.45 -46.66
CA LYS A 306 -25.20 19.97 -47.78
C LYS A 306 -24.55 18.85 -48.60
N ILE A 307 -24.02 17.82 -47.93
CA ILE A 307 -23.41 16.66 -48.61
C ILE A 307 -24.43 15.90 -49.47
N THR A 308 -25.69 15.82 -49.02
CA THR A 308 -26.75 15.18 -49.81
C THR A 308 -27.22 15.99 -51.01
N LYS A 309 -27.05 17.32 -50.99
CA LYS A 309 -27.49 18.23 -52.07
C LYS A 309 -26.40 18.47 -53.12
N ASN A 310 -25.15 18.63 -52.69
CA ASN A 310 -24.03 18.88 -53.58
C ASN A 310 -23.23 17.58 -53.69
N GLU A 311 -23.19 16.97 -54.87
CA GLU A 311 -22.54 15.69 -55.14
C GLU A 311 -21.07 15.64 -54.66
N GLY A 312 -20.88 15.27 -53.39
CA GLY A 312 -19.74 14.50 -52.91
C GLY A 312 -18.34 15.10 -53.05
N HIS A 313 -18.11 16.38 -52.77
CA HIS A 313 -16.74 16.85 -52.56
C HIS A 313 -16.06 16.08 -51.42
N ALA A 314 -14.94 15.42 -51.72
CA ALA A 314 -14.21 14.57 -50.77
C ALA A 314 -13.87 15.29 -49.45
N ASN A 315 -13.54 16.58 -49.52
CA ASN A 315 -13.17 17.38 -48.36
C ASN A 315 -14.34 17.61 -47.38
N LEU A 316 -15.58 17.68 -47.88
CA LEU A 316 -16.79 17.81 -47.06
C LEU A 316 -17.09 16.51 -46.31
N LYS A 317 -16.86 15.35 -46.94
CA LYS A 317 -16.99 14.04 -46.29
C LYS A 317 -15.97 13.86 -45.15
N GLU A 318 -14.74 14.32 -45.36
CA GLU A 318 -13.71 14.30 -44.33
C GLU A 318 -14.09 15.21 -43.15
N PHE A 319 -14.52 16.44 -43.42
CA PHE A 319 -15.00 17.36 -42.38
C PHE A 319 -16.16 16.76 -41.58
N GLN A 320 -17.14 16.15 -42.27
CA GLN A 320 -18.26 15.48 -41.63
C GLN A 320 -17.81 14.37 -40.68
N LYS A 321 -16.82 13.58 -41.07
CA LYS A 321 -16.27 12.51 -40.22
C LYS A 321 -15.76 13.08 -38.89
N VAL A 322 -14.99 14.17 -38.93
CA VAL A 322 -14.45 14.80 -37.72
C VAL A 322 -15.58 15.38 -36.85
N VAL A 323 -16.56 16.07 -37.44
CA VAL A 323 -17.73 16.60 -36.71
C VAL A 323 -18.53 15.48 -36.02
N ASN A 324 -18.75 14.35 -36.71
CA ASN A 324 -19.41 13.18 -36.13
C ASN A 324 -18.62 12.55 -34.97
N GLU A 325 -17.28 12.53 -35.08
CA GLU A 325 -16.39 12.03 -34.01
C GLU A 325 -16.43 12.94 -32.78
N SER A 326 -16.39 14.26 -32.98
CA SER A 326 -16.59 15.27 -31.95
C SER A 326 -17.95 15.14 -31.26
N GLU A 327 -19.03 14.95 -32.03
CA GLU A 327 -20.39 14.77 -31.50
C GLU A 327 -20.48 13.52 -30.63
N LYS A 328 -19.93 12.40 -31.11
CA LYS A 328 -19.87 11.14 -30.36
C LYS A 328 -19.08 11.30 -29.05
N ALA A 329 -17.94 11.99 -29.08
CA ALA A 329 -17.13 12.25 -27.90
C ALA A 329 -17.91 13.07 -26.87
N LEU A 330 -18.58 14.16 -27.29
CA LEU A 330 -19.36 15.02 -26.41
C LEU A 330 -20.60 14.29 -25.83
N LYS A 331 -21.24 13.41 -26.61
CA LYS A 331 -22.29 12.49 -26.12
C LYS A 331 -21.78 11.60 -24.99
N GLU A 332 -20.58 11.02 -25.14
CA GLU A 332 -19.96 10.19 -24.10
C GLU A 332 -19.73 10.98 -22.80
N VAL A 333 -19.22 12.22 -22.90
CA VAL A 333 -19.01 13.09 -21.73
C VAL A 333 -20.34 13.38 -21.02
N THR A 334 -21.38 13.70 -21.79
CA THR A 334 -22.71 14.06 -21.28
C THR A 334 -23.40 12.87 -20.61
N LEU A 335 -23.20 11.65 -21.11
CA LEU A 335 -23.71 10.44 -20.46
C LEU A 335 -23.03 10.18 -19.10
N LYS A 336 -21.71 10.42 -19.01
CA LYS A 336 -20.96 10.26 -17.76
C LYS A 336 -21.36 11.29 -16.70
N SER A 337 -21.60 12.53 -17.09
CA SER A 337 -22.05 13.57 -16.15
C SER A 337 -23.45 13.30 -15.59
N ASN A 338 -24.38 12.78 -16.40
CA ASN A 338 -25.72 12.43 -15.94
C ASN A 338 -25.73 11.35 -14.84
N ALA A 339 -24.82 10.37 -14.89
CA ALA A 339 -24.75 9.27 -13.92
C ALA A 339 -24.41 9.71 -12.48
N ILE A 340 -23.98 10.96 -12.30
CA ILE A 340 -23.57 11.53 -11.00
C ILE A 340 -24.70 12.36 -10.39
N ALA A 341 -25.57 12.92 -11.23
CA ALA A 341 -26.64 13.80 -10.82
C ALA A 341 -27.78 13.07 -10.09
N GLU A 342 -27.86 11.74 -10.20
CA GLU A 342 -28.80 10.94 -9.44
C GLU A 342 -28.35 10.85 -7.97
N PRO A 343 -29.06 11.51 -7.03
CA PRO A 343 -28.77 11.34 -5.62
C PRO A 343 -29.00 9.87 -5.30
N ALA A 344 -27.97 9.19 -4.76
CA ALA A 344 -28.10 7.80 -4.33
C ALA A 344 -29.36 7.66 -3.46
N PRO A 345 -30.34 6.83 -3.87
CA PRO A 345 -31.58 6.69 -3.14
C PRO A 345 -31.29 6.17 -1.73
N GLY A 346 -31.77 6.87 -0.70
CA GLY A 346 -32.00 6.25 0.60
C GLY A 346 -31.02 6.52 1.76
N LEU A 347 -29.99 7.36 1.64
CA LEU A 347 -29.28 7.84 2.85
C LEU A 347 -29.92 9.13 3.36
N ILE A 348 -30.86 8.94 4.29
CA ILE A 348 -31.48 9.89 5.24
C ILE A 348 -31.02 11.35 5.03
N GLN A 349 -31.72 12.06 4.16
CA GLN A 349 -31.75 13.51 4.20
C GLN A 349 -32.54 13.92 5.44
N TYR A 350 -31.86 14.06 6.58
CA TYR A 350 -32.38 14.95 7.62
C TYR A 350 -32.36 16.36 7.02
N ALA A 351 -33.54 16.82 6.60
CA ALA A 351 -33.81 18.20 6.21
C ALA A 351 -33.62 19.09 7.46
N GLY A 352 -32.37 19.42 7.75
CA GLY A 352 -32.01 20.42 8.74
C GLY A 352 -31.58 21.68 8.01
N ASN A 353 -32.20 22.80 8.41
CA ASN A 353 -31.88 24.17 8.01
C ASN A 353 -30.36 24.38 7.83
N THR A 354 -29.99 25.20 6.86
CA THR A 354 -28.58 25.47 6.56
C THR A 354 -27.86 26.04 7.79
N TYR A 355 -26.54 25.83 7.90
CA TYR A 355 -25.80 26.30 9.06
C TYR A 355 -25.92 27.81 9.24
N GLU A 356 -25.89 28.58 8.16
CA GLU A 356 -26.10 30.03 8.20
C GLU A 356 -27.48 30.40 8.75
N GLU A 357 -28.55 29.68 8.41
CA GLU A 357 -29.88 29.92 8.99
C GLU A 357 -29.93 29.55 10.47
N SER A 358 -29.29 28.45 10.88
CA SER A 358 -29.23 28.06 12.30
C SER A 358 -28.36 29.03 13.13
N TYR A 359 -27.27 29.53 12.54
CA TYR A 359 -26.32 30.44 13.18
C TYR A 359 -26.91 31.84 13.30
N ALA A 360 -27.57 32.34 12.24
CA ALA A 360 -28.29 33.61 12.25
C ALA A 360 -29.53 33.57 13.15
N ARG A 361 -30.17 32.40 13.31
CA ARG A 361 -31.26 32.23 14.27
C ARG A 361 -30.76 32.24 15.70
N GLU A 362 -29.66 31.56 16.01
CA GLU A 362 -29.06 31.57 17.35
C GLU A 362 -28.52 32.94 17.76
N GLU A 363 -27.97 33.71 16.81
CA GLU A 363 -27.58 35.11 17.01
C GLU A 363 -28.79 35.98 17.41
N LYS A 364 -29.94 35.78 16.77
CA LYS A 364 -31.17 36.54 17.03
C LYS A 364 -31.93 36.08 18.28
N GLU A 365 -32.06 34.78 18.48
CA GLU A 365 -32.87 34.20 19.55
C GLU A 365 -32.09 34.08 20.87
N ASN A 366 -30.76 33.93 20.83
CA ASN A 366 -29.95 33.73 22.03
C ASN A 366 -28.51 34.31 21.90
N PRO A 367 -28.36 35.64 21.87
CA PRO A 367 -27.07 36.31 21.61
C PRO A 367 -26.00 36.02 22.67
N VAL A 368 -26.40 35.73 23.92
CA VAL A 368 -25.46 35.37 25.01
C VAL A 368 -24.79 34.03 24.71
N THR A 369 -25.57 33.03 24.26
CA THR A 369 -25.07 31.71 23.89
C THR A 369 -24.21 31.77 22.62
N HIS A 370 -24.63 32.59 21.65
CA HIS A 370 -23.87 32.85 20.43
C HIS A 370 -22.48 33.45 20.73
N ASN A 371 -22.42 34.52 21.53
CA ASN A 371 -21.17 35.17 21.90
C ASN A 371 -20.25 34.24 22.71
N LYS A 372 -20.79 33.45 23.63
CA LYS A 372 -20.02 32.44 24.36
C LYS A 372 -19.38 31.43 23.41
N ARG A 373 -20.11 30.98 22.38
CA ARG A 373 -19.58 30.08 21.35
C ARG A 373 -18.49 30.73 20.50
N ILE A 374 -18.64 32.00 20.11
CA ILE A 374 -17.60 32.76 19.39
C ILE A 374 -16.31 32.84 20.22
N PHE A 375 -16.41 33.17 21.51
CA PHE A 375 -15.24 33.24 22.39
C PHE A 375 -14.57 31.88 22.58
N GLU A 376 -15.35 30.81 22.73
CA GLU A 376 -14.81 29.45 22.77
C GLU A 376 -14.14 29.06 21.44
N GLU A 377 -14.71 29.41 20.29
CA GLU A 377 -14.07 29.17 18.98
C GLU A 377 -12.77 29.96 18.81
N LEU A 378 -12.72 31.21 19.29
CA LEU A 378 -11.49 32.01 19.26
C LEU A 378 -10.41 31.37 20.13
N ARG A 379 -10.76 30.94 21.35
CA ARG A 379 -9.84 30.25 22.26
C ARG A 379 -9.34 28.93 21.66
N LYS A 380 -10.21 28.18 20.97
CA LYS A 380 -9.84 26.97 20.22
C LYS A 380 -8.88 27.28 19.08
N LYS A 381 -9.07 28.37 18.32
CA LYS A 381 -8.16 28.77 17.24
C LYS A 381 -6.76 29.09 17.78
N VAL A 382 -6.67 29.78 18.93
CA VAL A 382 -5.40 30.07 19.60
C VAL A 382 -4.72 28.77 20.05
N ALA A 383 -5.43 27.89 20.76
CA ALA A 383 -4.88 26.60 21.20
C ALA A 383 -4.46 25.69 20.02
N LEU A 384 -5.23 25.67 18.93
CA LEU A 384 -4.86 24.94 17.71
C LEU A 384 -3.62 25.53 17.04
N ALA A 385 -3.45 26.86 17.05
CA ALA A 385 -2.26 27.49 16.51
C ALA A 385 -1.01 27.13 17.34
N GLU A 386 -1.12 27.08 18.67
CA GLU A 386 -0.04 26.62 19.57
C GLU A 386 0.32 25.14 19.29
N ILE A 387 -0.68 24.25 19.22
CA ILE A 387 -0.45 22.83 18.90
C ILE A 387 0.15 22.66 17.50
N GLN A 388 -0.27 23.45 16.51
CA GLN A 388 0.31 23.41 15.17
C GLN A 388 1.77 23.87 15.17
N ASP A 389 2.14 24.83 16.01
CA ASP A 389 3.51 25.30 16.14
C ASP A 389 4.40 24.24 16.83
N GLU A 390 3.88 23.59 17.88
CA GLU A 390 4.55 22.45 18.52
C GLU A 390 4.72 21.27 17.56
N LEU A 391 3.69 20.94 16.77
CA LEU A 391 3.76 19.86 15.78
C LEU A 391 4.80 20.16 14.70
N LYS A 392 4.87 21.40 14.20
CA LYS A 392 5.91 21.81 13.24
C LYS A 392 7.31 21.70 13.84
N LYS A 393 7.49 22.04 15.11
CA LYS A 393 8.78 21.86 15.82
C LYS A 393 9.15 20.39 15.93
N ALA A 394 8.20 19.54 16.31
CA ALA A 394 8.41 18.09 16.39
C ALA A 394 8.71 17.46 15.02
N GLU A 395 8.03 17.88 13.95
CA GLU A 395 8.31 17.44 12.58
C GLU A 395 9.71 17.87 12.12
N GLN A 396 10.12 19.11 12.42
CA GLN A 396 11.46 19.60 12.12
C GLN A 396 12.54 18.82 12.90
N GLU A 397 12.30 18.52 14.17
CA GLU A 397 13.21 17.73 15.00
C GLU A 397 13.33 16.29 14.49
N ALA A 398 12.21 15.65 14.16
CA ALA A 398 12.20 14.32 13.55
C ALA A 398 12.94 14.30 12.20
N ALA A 399 12.76 15.32 11.37
CA ALA A 399 13.48 15.47 10.10
C ALA A 399 15.00 15.65 10.31
N ARG A 400 15.41 16.40 11.34
CA ARG A 400 16.83 16.54 11.71
C ARG A 400 17.44 15.22 12.16
N LEU A 401 16.75 14.47 13.02
CA LEU A 401 17.22 13.15 13.47
C LEU A 401 17.32 12.15 12.32
N LEU A 402 16.41 12.20 11.35
CA LEU A 402 16.45 11.34 10.18
C LEU A 402 17.60 11.73 9.22
N ALA A 403 17.84 13.02 9.02
CA ALA A 403 18.98 13.51 8.26
C ALA A 403 20.32 13.11 8.91
N GLU A 404 20.41 13.19 10.24
CA GLU A 404 21.60 12.76 10.98
C GLU A 404 21.86 11.24 10.83
N LYS A 405 20.81 10.42 10.89
CA LYS A 405 20.93 8.98 10.63
C LYS A 405 21.42 8.67 9.21
N ILE A 406 20.90 9.39 8.20
CA ILE A 406 21.34 9.22 6.80
C ILE A 406 22.83 9.56 6.67
N ILE A 407 23.30 10.65 7.30
CA ILE A 407 24.72 11.04 7.29
C ILE A 407 25.57 9.96 7.98
N GLN A 408 25.14 9.43 9.13
CA GLN A 408 25.86 8.36 9.84
C GLN A 408 25.96 7.07 9.01
N GLU A 409 24.87 6.67 8.34
CA GLU A 409 24.86 5.51 7.45
C GLU A 409 25.77 5.71 6.23
N GLU A 410 25.81 6.92 5.67
CA GLU A 410 26.69 7.26 4.54
C GLU A 410 28.16 7.28 4.96
N GLU A 411 28.50 7.84 6.13
CA GLU A 411 29.84 7.78 6.71
C GLU A 411 30.27 6.34 6.99
N GLU A 412 29.38 5.49 7.51
CA GLU A 412 29.68 4.08 7.72
C GLU A 412 29.92 3.35 6.39
N LYS A 413 29.10 3.61 5.37
CA LYS A 413 29.29 3.05 4.03
C LYS A 413 30.63 3.48 3.44
N ASN A 414 31.01 4.75 3.57
CA ASN A 414 32.29 5.26 3.10
C ASN A 414 33.47 4.65 3.87
N ARG A 415 33.34 4.43 5.19
CA ARG A 415 34.34 3.68 5.98
C ARG A 415 34.51 2.25 5.49
N ARG A 416 33.41 1.54 5.18
CA ARG A 416 33.46 0.17 4.64
C ARG A 416 34.15 0.12 3.28
N ILE A 417 33.86 1.09 2.39
CA ILE A 417 34.52 1.18 1.07
C ILE A 417 36.02 1.45 1.23
N ALA A 418 36.41 2.39 2.10
CA ALA A 418 37.81 2.70 2.36
C ALA A 418 38.57 1.51 2.99
N GLU A 419 37.94 0.75 3.89
CA GLU A 419 38.54 -0.46 4.47
C GLU A 419 38.70 -1.57 3.42
N GLU A 420 37.72 -1.76 2.54
CA GLU A 420 37.80 -2.72 1.44
C GLU A 420 38.91 -2.34 0.44
N GLU A 421 39.05 -1.06 0.12
CA GLU A 421 40.12 -0.57 -0.76
C GLU A 421 41.50 -0.79 -0.12
N ARG A 422 41.66 -0.55 1.18
CA ARG A 422 42.89 -0.86 1.91
C ARG A 422 43.23 -2.35 1.85
N LYS A 423 42.23 -3.24 2.06
CA LYS A 423 42.44 -4.69 1.94
C LYS A 423 42.84 -5.09 0.53
N ARG A 424 42.26 -4.49 -0.51
CA ARG A 424 42.65 -4.72 -1.91
C ARG A 424 44.08 -4.24 -2.21
N GLN A 425 44.49 -3.11 -1.66
CA GLN A 425 45.87 -2.63 -1.81
C GLN A 425 46.87 -3.53 -1.07
N GLU A 426 46.51 -4.02 0.12
CA GLU A 426 47.35 -4.93 0.90
C GLU A 426 47.52 -6.29 0.21
N THR A 427 46.45 -6.86 -0.36
CA THR A 427 46.55 -8.13 -1.12
C THR A 427 47.37 -7.97 -2.40
N LEU A 428 47.24 -6.84 -3.11
CA LEU A 428 48.06 -6.54 -4.28
C LEU A 428 49.55 -6.38 -3.89
N ALA A 429 49.84 -5.68 -2.79
CA ALA A 429 51.20 -5.52 -2.29
C ALA A 429 51.81 -6.86 -1.83
N GLU A 430 51.04 -7.73 -1.18
CA GLU A 430 51.49 -9.07 -0.80
C GLU A 430 51.74 -9.95 -2.04
N GLU A 431 50.86 -9.91 -3.04
CA GLU A 431 51.06 -10.64 -4.29
C GLU A 431 52.32 -10.16 -5.03
N GLU A 432 52.59 -8.85 -5.04
CA GLU A 432 53.80 -8.29 -5.62
C GLU A 432 55.05 -8.74 -4.85
N ARG A 433 55.01 -8.75 -3.52
CA ARG A 433 56.10 -9.30 -2.68
C ARG A 433 56.35 -10.78 -2.99
N ARG A 434 55.31 -11.59 -3.10
CA ARG A 434 55.43 -13.02 -3.46
C ARG A 434 56.01 -13.20 -4.88
N LYS A 435 55.64 -12.35 -5.83
CA LYS A 435 56.24 -12.36 -7.18
C LYS A 435 57.73 -12.03 -7.14
N ARG A 436 58.13 -11.00 -6.38
CA ARG A 436 59.55 -10.63 -6.20
C ARG A 436 60.36 -11.73 -5.53
N GLU A 437 59.82 -12.38 -4.50
CA GLU A 437 60.47 -13.52 -3.84
C GLU A 437 60.66 -14.72 -4.77
N ARG A 438 59.66 -15.06 -5.60
CA ARG A 438 59.80 -16.14 -6.60
C ARG A 438 60.88 -15.83 -7.63
N VAL A 439 60.95 -14.59 -8.11
CA VAL A 439 61.99 -14.16 -9.06
C VAL A 439 63.38 -14.26 -8.42
N ALA A 440 63.53 -13.78 -7.17
CA ALA A 440 64.79 -13.88 -6.44
C ALA A 440 65.21 -15.32 -6.16
N GLU A 441 64.27 -16.23 -5.84
CA GLU A 441 64.58 -17.65 -5.66
C GLU A 441 64.98 -18.31 -6.98
N GLU A 442 64.30 -18.00 -8.08
CA GLU A 442 64.65 -18.53 -9.40
C GLU A 442 66.04 -18.05 -9.84
N GLU A 443 66.39 -16.80 -9.56
CA GLU A 443 67.72 -16.24 -9.82
C GLU A 443 68.80 -16.93 -8.98
N ARG A 444 68.53 -17.19 -7.69
CA ARG A 444 69.43 -17.98 -6.84
C ARG A 444 69.62 -19.40 -7.37
N ARG A 445 68.56 -20.08 -7.81
CA ARG A 445 68.64 -21.42 -8.42
C ARG A 445 69.45 -21.41 -9.73
N LYS A 446 69.34 -20.34 -10.53
CA LYS A 446 70.16 -20.19 -11.75
C LYS A 446 71.63 -19.99 -11.42
N GLN A 447 71.94 -19.16 -10.41
CA GLN A 447 73.32 -18.97 -9.95
C GLN A 447 73.92 -20.24 -9.35
N GLU A 448 73.15 -20.99 -8.56
CA GLU A 448 73.59 -22.27 -7.99
C GLU A 448 73.87 -23.32 -9.07
N LYS A 449 72.99 -23.43 -10.09
CA LYS A 449 73.23 -24.30 -11.25
C LYS A 449 74.48 -23.92 -12.05
N LEU A 450 74.72 -22.61 -12.23
CA LEU A 450 75.93 -22.13 -12.89
C LEU A 450 77.19 -22.47 -12.07
N ALA A 451 77.13 -22.30 -10.75
CA ALA A 451 78.21 -22.68 -9.85
C ALA A 451 78.47 -24.19 -9.86
N GLU A 452 77.42 -25.02 -9.85
CA GLU A 452 77.53 -26.48 -9.92
C GLU A 452 78.06 -26.96 -11.29
N GLU A 453 77.69 -26.29 -12.38
CA GLU A 453 78.24 -26.58 -13.70
C GLU A 453 79.73 -26.19 -13.79
N GLU A 454 80.13 -25.08 -13.14
CA GLU A 454 81.53 -24.67 -13.04
C GLU A 454 82.35 -25.66 -12.20
N THR A 455 81.83 -26.14 -11.07
CA THR A 455 82.51 -27.17 -10.27
C THR A 455 82.64 -28.48 -11.04
N LYS A 456 81.59 -28.94 -11.75
CA LYS A 456 81.66 -30.13 -12.61
C LYS A 456 82.67 -29.96 -13.76
N LYS A 457 82.79 -28.76 -14.34
CA LYS A 457 83.83 -28.48 -15.36
C LYS A 457 85.23 -28.54 -14.75
N ARG A 458 85.43 -27.99 -13.56
CA ARG A 458 86.71 -28.06 -12.83
C ARG A 458 87.07 -29.50 -12.42
N GLU A 459 86.09 -30.28 -11.96
CA GLU A 459 86.29 -31.70 -11.62
C GLU A 459 86.62 -32.54 -12.86
N LYS A 460 85.93 -32.33 -13.99
CA LYS A 460 86.29 -33.00 -15.25
C LYS A 460 87.69 -32.64 -15.74
N LEU A 461 88.09 -31.38 -15.63
CA LEU A 461 89.46 -30.95 -15.92
C LEU A 461 90.48 -31.61 -14.98
N ALA A 462 90.19 -31.68 -13.68
CA ALA A 462 91.05 -32.34 -12.70
C ALA A 462 91.13 -33.87 -12.91
N GLU A 463 90.02 -34.51 -13.30
CA GLU A 463 89.98 -35.94 -13.62
C GLU A 463 90.73 -36.23 -14.92
N GLU A 464 90.61 -35.37 -15.94
CA GLU A 464 91.39 -35.48 -17.18
C GLU A 464 92.89 -35.27 -16.91
N GLU A 465 93.25 -34.35 -16.02
CA GLU A 465 94.62 -34.16 -15.57
C GLU A 465 95.14 -35.38 -14.79
N ARG A 466 94.33 -35.97 -13.90
CA ARG A 466 94.65 -37.22 -13.22
C ARG A 466 94.82 -38.37 -14.21
N LYS A 467 93.94 -38.51 -15.21
CA LYS A 467 94.07 -39.52 -16.27
C LYS A 467 95.29 -39.28 -17.16
N LYS A 468 95.68 -38.03 -17.42
CA LYS A 468 96.94 -37.71 -18.12
C LYS A 468 98.16 -38.07 -17.28
N ARG A 469 98.16 -37.77 -15.98
CA ARG A 469 99.22 -38.15 -15.04
C ARG A 469 99.30 -39.67 -14.87
N GLU A 470 98.16 -40.36 -14.83
CA GLU A 470 98.07 -41.80 -14.71
C GLU A 470 98.46 -42.51 -16.01
N LYS A 471 98.12 -41.97 -17.19
CA LYS A 471 98.65 -42.44 -18.47
C LYS A 471 100.15 -42.23 -18.57
N LEU A 472 100.70 -41.11 -18.12
CA LEU A 472 102.15 -40.89 -18.04
C LEU A 472 102.82 -41.84 -17.05
N ALA A 473 102.17 -42.14 -15.93
CA ALA A 473 102.66 -43.11 -14.95
C ALA A 473 102.58 -44.55 -15.47
N LEU A 474 101.51 -44.91 -16.18
CA LEU A 474 101.33 -46.19 -16.85
C LEU A 474 102.27 -46.33 -18.06
N GLU A 475 102.58 -45.26 -18.79
CA GLU A 475 103.57 -45.30 -19.87
C GLU A 475 104.99 -45.47 -19.30
N LYS A 476 105.30 -44.83 -18.16
CA LYS A 476 106.54 -45.10 -17.41
C LYS A 476 106.59 -46.53 -16.90
N LYS A 477 105.50 -47.03 -16.30
CA LYS A 477 105.40 -48.42 -15.83
C LYS A 477 105.41 -49.44 -16.96
N ALA A 478 104.84 -49.13 -18.13
CA ALA A 478 104.85 -50.00 -19.31
C ALA A 478 106.21 -49.98 -20.01
N LYS A 479 106.98 -48.88 -19.93
CA LYS A 479 108.39 -48.86 -20.34
C LYS A 479 109.24 -49.69 -19.39
N GLU A 480 109.02 -49.59 -18.08
CA GLU A 480 109.69 -50.44 -17.07
C GLU A 480 109.24 -51.91 -17.15
N GLU A 481 107.98 -52.21 -17.46
CA GLU A 481 107.46 -53.56 -17.65
C GLU A 481 107.82 -54.15 -19.02
N ALA A 482 107.97 -53.36 -20.08
CA ALA A 482 108.52 -53.85 -21.36
C ALA A 482 110.01 -54.21 -21.21
N GLU A 483 110.75 -53.47 -20.37
CA GLU A 483 112.13 -53.79 -20.01
C GLU A 483 112.19 -55.04 -19.12
N ARG A 484 111.29 -55.19 -18.14
CA ARG A 484 111.16 -56.41 -17.32
C ARG A 484 110.58 -57.60 -18.11
N ALA A 485 109.81 -57.38 -19.17
CA ALA A 485 109.25 -58.40 -20.06
C ALA A 485 110.25 -58.89 -21.11
N ARG A 486 111.26 -58.10 -21.52
CA ARG A 486 112.44 -58.66 -22.23
C ARG A 486 113.22 -59.63 -21.35
N VAL A 487 113.21 -59.44 -20.03
CA VAL A 487 113.90 -60.31 -19.05
C VAL A 487 113.04 -61.51 -18.62
N ALA A 488 111.70 -61.39 -18.65
CA ALA A 488 110.78 -62.46 -18.27
C ALA A 488 110.29 -63.34 -19.45
N ALA A 489 110.45 -62.91 -20.71
CA ALA A 489 110.12 -63.71 -21.90
C ALA A 489 111.06 -64.91 -22.16
N GLU A 490 112.08 -65.12 -21.32
CA GLU A 490 112.91 -66.33 -21.33
C GLU A 490 112.32 -67.48 -20.49
N LYS A 491 111.29 -67.24 -19.67
CA LYS A 491 110.76 -68.25 -18.74
C LYS A 491 109.28 -68.53 -18.98
N ALA A 492 109.07 -69.46 -19.92
CA ALA A 492 108.04 -70.50 -19.96
C ALA A 492 106.56 -70.07 -19.75
N LYS A 493 105.72 -70.03 -20.80
CA LYS A 493 105.02 -71.16 -21.46
C LYS A 493 104.02 -71.94 -20.57
N LYS A 494 102.74 -71.93 -21.02
CA LYS A 494 101.58 -72.87 -20.77
C LYS A 494 100.66 -72.50 -19.58
N LYS A 495 99.32 -72.69 -19.55
CA LYS A 495 98.17 -72.95 -20.47
C LYS A 495 96.88 -73.07 -19.59
N ARG A 496 95.68 -72.72 -20.15
CA ARG A 496 94.26 -73.13 -19.78
C ARG A 496 93.55 -72.52 -18.56
N ASP A 497 92.20 -72.49 -18.39
CA ASP A 497 90.93 -72.48 -19.19
C ASP A 497 89.73 -72.38 -18.19
N GLY A 498 88.56 -71.81 -18.59
CA GLY A 498 87.20 -71.97 -17.99
C GLY A 498 86.76 -70.95 -16.92
N SER A 499 85.48 -70.55 -16.68
CA SER A 499 84.14 -70.85 -17.21
C SER A 499 83.03 -70.13 -16.36
N VAL A 500 81.78 -70.02 -16.89
CA VAL A 500 80.44 -69.99 -16.22
C VAL A 500 79.71 -68.64 -15.86
N SER A 501 78.72 -68.31 -16.73
CA SER A 501 77.26 -68.09 -16.51
C SER A 501 76.60 -66.79 -15.98
N PRO A 502 75.27 -66.60 -16.29
CA PRO A 502 74.54 -65.32 -16.30
C PRO A 502 73.19 -65.29 -15.48
N ALA A 503 72.44 -64.17 -15.60
CA ALA A 503 70.96 -64.05 -15.75
C ALA A 503 70.06 -63.43 -14.62
N LEU A 504 69.05 -62.65 -15.11
CA LEU A 504 67.65 -62.40 -14.63
C LEU A 504 67.43 -61.64 -13.28
N VAL A 505 66.33 -60.94 -12.93
CA VAL A 505 64.85 -60.94 -13.14
C VAL A 505 64.34 -59.51 -12.72
N HIS A 506 63.48 -58.72 -13.40
CA HIS A 506 62.00 -58.66 -13.55
C HIS A 506 61.08 -58.37 -12.31
N ASN A 507 60.01 -57.57 -12.55
CA ASN A 507 58.70 -57.37 -11.83
C ASN A 507 58.59 -56.27 -10.74
N SER A 508 57.47 -55.53 -10.51
CA SER A 508 56.04 -55.60 -10.93
C SER A 508 55.21 -54.38 -10.40
N LEU A 509 54.20 -53.92 -11.16
CA LEU A 509 52.95 -53.19 -10.73
C LEU A 509 52.00 -54.13 -9.90
N PRO A 510 50.75 -53.83 -9.37
CA PRO A 510 49.75 -52.72 -9.54
C PRO A 510 48.81 -52.38 -8.30
N LEU A 511 47.71 -51.61 -8.51
CA LEU A 511 46.27 -51.91 -8.14
C LEU A 511 45.50 -51.20 -6.97
N LEU A 512 44.17 -51.00 -7.20
CA LEU A 512 42.99 -50.63 -6.34
C LEU A 512 42.72 -49.11 -6.04
N VAL A 513 41.50 -48.52 -6.04
CA VAL A 513 40.10 -48.99 -6.19
C VAL A 513 39.14 -47.80 -6.50
N VAL A 514 38.00 -48.14 -7.08
CA VAL A 514 36.84 -47.31 -7.47
C VAL A 514 35.62 -47.74 -6.62
N ILE A 515 34.75 -46.79 -6.22
CA ILE A 515 33.36 -46.91 -5.67
C ILE A 515 33.15 -47.32 -4.18
N CYS A 516 32.51 -46.41 -3.42
CA CYS A 516 31.41 -46.65 -2.44
C CYS A 516 30.80 -45.27 -2.07
N VAL A 517 29.65 -44.85 -2.63
CA VAL A 517 28.27 -45.08 -2.14
C VAL A 517 27.98 -44.20 -0.89
N LEU A 518 27.23 -43.11 -1.02
CA LEU A 518 25.76 -43.05 -0.85
C LEU A 518 25.29 -43.47 0.56
N GLY A 519 24.80 -42.50 1.33
CA GLY A 519 23.83 -42.74 2.41
C GLY A 519 24.34 -42.51 3.83
N CYS A 520 23.87 -41.42 4.45
CA CYS A 520 23.01 -41.41 5.65
C CYS A 520 23.01 -39.99 6.28
N THR A 521 21.91 -39.25 6.08
CA THR A 521 20.87 -38.88 7.09
C THR A 521 21.20 -37.58 7.83
N LEU A 522 20.40 -36.51 7.66
CA LEU A 522 19.21 -36.20 8.46
C LEU A 522 19.53 -36.04 9.96
N VAL A 523 19.04 -34.92 10.50
CA VAL A 523 19.01 -34.48 11.92
C VAL A 523 20.16 -33.57 12.36
N CYS A 524 20.02 -32.26 12.12
CA CYS A 524 19.78 -31.23 13.14
C CYS A 524 19.45 -29.89 12.47
#